data_AF-A0A6I1FCN8-F1
#
_entry.id   AF-A0A6I1FCN8-F1
#
_cell.length_a   1.000
_cell.length_b   1.000
_cell.length_c   1.000
_cell.angle_alpha   90.00
_cell.angle_beta   90.00
_cell.angle_gamma   90.00
#
_symmetry.space_group_name_H-M   'P 1'
#
loop_
_entity.id
_entity.type
_entity.pdbx_description
1 polymer ?
#
loop_
_entity_poly.entity_id
_entity_poly.type
_entity_poly.pdbx_seq_one_letter_code
_entity_poly.pdbx_strand_id
1 'polypeptide(L)' 'MEKSTIQPLILLALIFSGFSMGLYSYSSYEEEQWGRSALFAALCICFIGVSLYGWCRNKQIRK' A
#
# COMPACT_ATOMS: atom_id res chain seq x y z
N MET A 1 -17.25 -19.56 -7.80
CA MET A 1 -15.99 -18.85 -8.05
C MET A 1 -14.94 -19.45 -7.13
N GLU A 2 -13.89 -20.05 -7.68
CA GLU A 2 -12.76 -20.53 -6.88
C GLU A 2 -12.26 -19.38 -5.99
N LYS A 3 -12.12 -19.64 -4.69
CA LYS A 3 -11.56 -18.66 -3.73
C LYS A 3 -10.08 -18.47 -4.09
N SER A 4 -9.77 -17.57 -5.02
CA SER A 4 -8.38 -17.25 -5.34
C SER A 4 -7.78 -16.49 -4.15
N THR A 5 -6.82 -17.10 -3.47
CA THR A 5 -5.99 -16.42 -2.49
C THR A 5 -5.17 -15.34 -3.19
N ILE A 6 -5.10 -14.16 -2.59
CA ILE A 6 -4.19 -13.12 -3.06
C ILE A 6 -2.78 -13.60 -2.74
N GLN A 7 -1.89 -13.61 -3.74
CA GLN A 7 -0.53 -14.08 -3.51
C GLN A 7 0.15 -13.23 -2.43
N PRO A 8 0.73 -13.85 -1.39
CA PRO A 8 1.36 -13.12 -0.27
C PRO A 8 2.53 -12.24 -0.74
N LEU A 9 3.17 -12.59 -1.86
CA LEU A 9 4.22 -11.80 -2.47
C LEU A 9 3.70 -10.45 -2.99
N ILE A 10 2.49 -10.41 -3.56
CA ILE A 10 1.85 -9.16 -4.04
C ILE A 10 1.52 -8.25 -2.84
N LEU A 11 1.03 -8.84 -1.76
CA LEU A 11 0.75 -8.13 -0.50
C LEU A 11 2.02 -7.48 0.07
N LEU A 12 3.13 -8.22 0.06
CA LEU A 12 4.43 -7.75 0.53
C LEU A 12 5.00 -6.66 -0.38
N ALA A 13 4.87 -6.81 -1.70
CA ALA A 13 5.24 -5.78 -2.68
C ALA A 13 4.42 -4.49 -2.51
N LEU A 14 3.12 -4.59 -2.15
CA LEU A 14 2.29 -3.43 -1.85
C LEU A 14 2.77 -2.68 -0.60
N ILE A 15 3.22 -3.40 0.43
CA ILE A 15 3.76 -2.79 1.65
C ILE A 15 5.04 -2.01 1.33
N PHE A 16 5.97 -2.61 0.57
CA PHE A 16 7.19 -1.93 0.14
C PHE A 16 6.92 -0.72 -0.76
N SER A 17 5.93 -0.83 -1.65
CA SER A 17 5.48 0.28 -2.49
C SER A 17 4.92 1.43 -1.65
N GLY A 18 4.07 1.13 -0.66
CA GLY A 18 3.55 2.11 0.29
C GLY A 18 4.66 2.79 1.09
N PHE A 19 5.62 2.01 1.61
CA PHE A 19 6.75 2.55 2.36
C PHE A 19 7.62 3.48 1.51
N SER A 20 7.89 3.10 0.26
CA SER A 20 8.62 3.93 -0.70
C SER A 20 7.89 5.25 -0.96
N MET A 21 6.56 5.22 -1.14
CA MET A 21 5.76 6.43 -1.32
C MET A 21 5.73 7.32 -0.07
N GLY A 22 5.74 6.74 1.14
CA GLY A 22 5.90 7.51 2.37
C GLY A 22 7.22 8.29 2.40
N LEU A 23 8.32 7.66 2.00
CA LEU A 23 9.63 8.32 1.89
C LEU A 23 9.62 9.42 0.82
N TYR A 24 9.05 9.14 -0.35
CA TYR A 24 8.92 10.15 -1.42
C TYR A 24 8.02 11.33 -1.02
N SER A 25 6.97 11.09 -0.24
CA SER A 25 6.10 12.13 0.31
C SER A 25 6.89 13.08 1.22
N TYR A 26 7.73 12.52 2.09
CA TYR A 26 8.56 13.29 3.01
C TYR A 26 9.61 14.12 2.24
N SER A 27 10.32 13.49 1.29
CA SER A 27 11.27 14.21 0.43
C SER A 27 10.59 15.32 -0.40
N SER A 28 9.40 15.06 -0.93
CA SER A 28 8.65 16.06 -1.72
C SER A 28 8.10 17.21 -0.86
N TYR A 29 7.93 16.98 0.44
CA TYR A 29 7.55 18.03 1.39
C TYR A 29 8.70 19.00 1.64
N GLU A 30 9.92 18.49 1.79
CA GLU A 30 11.14 19.30 1.94
C GLU A 30 11.44 20.12 0.68
N GLU A 31 11.09 19.62 -0.51
CA GLU A 31 11.24 20.35 -1.78
C GLU A 31 10.13 21.39 -2.06
N GLU A 32 9.29 21.74 -1.09
CA GLU A 32 8.11 22.62 -1.23
C GLU A 32 7.10 22.18 -2.32
N GLN A 33 7.14 20.91 -2.74
CA GLN A 33 6.23 20.32 -3.72
C GLN A 33 5.01 19.71 -3.03
N TRP A 34 4.24 20.57 -2.35
CA TRP A 34 3.05 20.22 -1.57
C TRP A 34 2.06 19.31 -2.34
N GLY A 35 1.85 19.57 -3.63
CA GLY A 35 0.95 18.77 -4.46
C GLY A 35 1.42 17.33 -4.66
N ARG A 36 2.73 17.10 -4.84
CA ARG A 36 3.28 15.74 -4.98
C ARG A 36 3.32 15.02 -3.64
N SER A 37 3.66 15.73 -2.56
CA SER A 37 3.65 15.17 -1.21
C SER A 37 2.24 14.64 -0.86
N ALA A 38 1.19 15.41 -1.12
CA ALA A 38 -0.19 14.99 -0.86
C ALA A 38 -0.60 13.74 -1.69
N LEU A 39 -0.19 13.67 -2.96
CA LEU A 39 -0.47 12.49 -3.81
C LEU A 39 0.22 11.23 -3.28
N PHE A 40 1.50 11.34 -2.91
CA PHE A 40 2.25 10.20 -2.37
C PHE A 40 1.70 9.76 -1.00
N ALA A 41 1.30 10.69 -0.14
CA ALA A 41 0.63 10.38 1.12
C ALA A 41 -0.69 9.63 0.90
N ALA A 42 -1.53 10.10 -0.03
CA ALA A 42 -2.80 9.44 -0.36
C ALA A 42 -2.58 8.02 -0.92
N LEU A 43 -1.63 7.85 -1.84
CA LEU A 43 -1.28 6.55 -2.40
C LEU A 43 -0.73 5.59 -1.34
N CYS A 44 0.08 6.09 -0.40
CA CYS A 44 0.59 5.32 0.73
C CYS A 44 -0.55 4.74 1.58
N ILE A 45 -1.54 5.57 1.94
CA ILE A 45 -2.74 5.13 2.68
C ILE A 45 -3.53 4.08 1.88
N CYS A 46 -3.72 4.30 0.59
CA CYS A 46 -4.39 3.33 -0.29
C CYS A 46 -3.67 1.97 -0.31
N PHE A 47 -2.34 1.95 -0.48
CA PHE A 47 -1.59 0.69 -0.53
C PHE A 47 -1.59 -0.05 0.81
N ILE A 48 -1.49 0.67 1.93
CA ILE A 48 -1.63 0.06 3.26
C ILE A 48 -3.03 -0.53 3.43
N GLY A 49 -4.08 0.21 3.06
CA GLY A 49 -5.47 -0.23 3.15
C GLY A 49 -5.75 -1.49 2.32
N VAL A 50 -5.31 -1.51 1.06
CA VAL A 50 -5.43 -2.68 0.18
C VAL A 50 -4.63 -3.86 0.72
N SER A 51 -3.44 -3.61 1.28
CA SER A 51 -2.63 -4.67 1.85
C SER A 51 -3.28 -5.31 3.09
N LEU A 52 -3.82 -4.49 4.00
CA LEU A 52 -4.58 -4.99 5.16
C LEU A 52 -5.83 -5.76 4.72
N TYR A 53 -6.57 -5.25 3.73
CA TYR A 53 -7.74 -5.93 3.18
C TYR A 53 -7.37 -7.29 2.57
N GLY A 54 -6.33 -7.35 1.75
CA GLY A 54 -5.88 -8.58 1.13
C GLY A 54 -5.35 -9.60 2.14
N TRP A 55 -4.68 -9.14 3.21
CA TRP A 55 -4.26 -9.99 4.32
C TRP A 55 -5.47 -10.58 5.08
N CYS A 56 -6.46 -9.74 5.43
CA CYS A 56 -7.70 -10.17 6.08
C CYS A 56 -8.48 -11.18 5.23
N ARG A 57 -8.59 -10.93 3.91
CA ARG A 57 -9.24 -11.85 2.97
C ARG A 57 -8.49 -13.17 2.84
N ASN A 58 -7.16 -13.16 2.75
CA ASN A 58 -6.37 -14.40 2.74
C ASN A 58 -6.55 -15.20 4.02
N LYS A 59 -6.64 -14.53 5.18
CA LYS A 59 -6.88 -15.18 6.47
C LYS A 59 -8.28 -15.80 6.57
N GLN A 60 -9.30 -15.20 5.95
CA GLN A 60 -10.65 -15.75 5.87
C GLN A 60 -10.80 -16.90 4.87
N ILE A 61 -10.00 -16.91 3.79
CA ILE A 61 -10.03 -17.98 2.78
C ILE A 61 -9.29 -19.23 3.29
N ARG A 62 -8.23 -19.05 4.09
CA ARG A 62 -7.44 -20.13 4.70
C ARG A 62 -8.09 -20.72 5.98
N LYS A 63 -9.27 -20.23 6.37
CA LYS A 63 -10.13 -20.79 7.42
C LYS A 63 -11.23 -21.61 6.77
#